data_AF-A0A286T9K4-F1
#
_entry.id   AF-A0A286T9K4-F1
#
_cell.length_a   1.000
_cell.length_b   1.000
_cell.length_c   1.000
_cell.angle_alpha   90.00
_cell.angle_beta   90.00
_cell.angle_gamma   90.00
#
_symmetry.space_group_name_H-M   'P 1'
#
loop_
_entity.id
_entity.type
_entity.pdbx_description
1 polymer ?
#
loop_
_entity_poly.entity_id
_entity_poly.type
_entity_poly.pdbx_seq_one_letter_code
_entity_poly.pdbx_strand_id
1 'polypeptide(L)'
;MRVAAVAADRMKAADIEAFDVSNLLAITDIMMVATAMNERQVIGVAEEVEKDVYLKCGHLSPRSREGVDEGQWVLLDYGDFIIHIMHQDAREYYRLERLWRDCPVVELPLEHPETTGDESADNGSDGDDAGEADE
;
A
#
# COMPACT_ATOMS: atom_id res chain seq x y z
N MET A 1 -13.79 3.85 -1.85
CA MET A 1 -12.43 3.60 -2.36
C MET A 1 -11.62 4.87 -2.67
N ARG A 2 -12.03 5.74 -3.60
CA ARG A 2 -11.24 6.94 -3.98
C ARG A 2 -10.77 7.81 -2.80
N VAL A 3 -11.64 8.03 -1.80
CA VAL A 3 -11.28 8.76 -0.57
C VAL A 3 -10.16 8.09 0.22
N ALA A 4 -10.21 6.76 0.36
CA ALA A 4 -9.18 5.99 1.04
C ALA A 4 -7.84 6.05 0.30
N ALA A 5 -7.86 5.90 -1.03
CA ALA A 5 -6.66 6.01 -1.85
C ALA A 5 -5.99 7.39 -1.71
N VAL A 6 -6.76 8.48 -1.76
CA VAL A 6 -6.26 9.85 -1.56
C VAL A 6 -5.70 10.07 -0.16
N ALA A 7 -6.31 9.44 0.86
CA ALA A 7 -5.78 9.49 2.23
C ALA A 7 -4.44 8.75 2.35
N ALA A 8 -4.32 7.56 1.76
CA ALA A 8 -3.07 6.80 1.73
C ALA A 8 -1.97 7.53 0.93
N ASP A 9 -2.30 8.10 -0.23
CA ASP A 9 -1.40 8.89 -1.08
C ASP A 9 -0.84 10.12 -0.33
N ARG A 10 -1.71 10.86 0.38
CA ARG A 10 -1.30 11.99 1.22
C ARG A 10 -0.34 11.57 2.34
N MET A 11 -0.48 10.35 2.83
CA MET A 11 0.41 9.76 3.84
C MET A 11 1.68 9.12 3.24
N LYS A 12 1.92 9.34 1.95
CA LYS A 12 3.08 8.82 1.21
C LYS A 12 3.17 7.29 1.24
N ALA A 13 2.01 6.63 1.23
CA ALA A 13 1.97 5.20 0.98
C ALA A 13 2.33 4.93 -0.48
N ALA A 14 3.05 3.83 -0.71
CA ALA A 14 3.54 3.45 -2.02
C ALA A 14 2.70 2.32 -2.64
N ASP A 15 2.81 2.16 -3.96
CA ASP A 15 2.20 1.10 -4.76
C ASP A 15 0.70 0.92 -4.46
N ILE A 16 -0.05 2.02 -4.34
CA ILE A 16 -1.47 1.99 -4.00
C ILE A 16 -2.26 1.45 -5.19
N GLU A 17 -2.80 0.24 -5.04
CA GLU A 17 -3.55 -0.46 -6.09
C GLU A 17 -4.92 -0.87 -5.57
N ALA A 18 -5.92 -0.89 -6.45
CA ALA A 18 -7.25 -1.38 -6.13
C ALA A 18 -7.79 -2.27 -7.24
N PHE A 19 -8.48 -3.34 -6.85
CA PHE A 19 -8.99 -4.39 -7.73
C PHE A 19 -10.49 -4.54 -7.53
N ASP A 20 -11.24 -4.67 -8.63
CA ASP A 20 -12.65 -5.08 -8.63
C ASP A 20 -12.73 -6.60 -8.46
N VAL A 21 -13.12 -7.03 -7.26
CA VAL A 21 -13.20 -8.44 -6.85
C VAL A 21 -14.64 -8.95 -6.76
N SER A 22 -15.62 -8.15 -7.19
CA SER A 22 -17.06 -8.45 -7.11
C SER A 22 -17.46 -9.75 -7.84
N ASN A 23 -16.71 -10.13 -8.88
CA ASN A 23 -16.95 -11.38 -9.62
C ASN A 23 -16.33 -12.62 -8.96
N LEU A 24 -15.41 -12.44 -8.01
CA LEU A 24 -14.72 -13.52 -7.31
C LEU A 24 -15.24 -13.71 -5.88
N LEU A 25 -15.63 -12.63 -5.22
CA LEU A 25 -16.10 -12.61 -3.84
C LEU A 25 -17.57 -12.22 -3.78
N ALA A 26 -18.36 -12.98 -3.01
CA ALA A 26 -19.80 -12.76 -2.91
C ALA A 26 -20.20 -11.55 -2.04
N ILE A 27 -19.27 -11.00 -1.27
CA ILE A 27 -19.54 -9.97 -0.25
C ILE A 27 -18.78 -8.67 -0.54
N THR A 28 -17.54 -8.77 -1.00
CA THR A 28 -16.65 -7.62 -1.18
C THR A 28 -16.54 -7.29 -2.66
N ASP A 29 -16.74 -6.02 -3.00
CA ASP A 29 -16.67 -5.55 -4.38
C ASP A 29 -15.27 -5.04 -4.74
N ILE A 30 -14.56 -4.41 -3.78
CA ILE A 30 -13.25 -3.80 -4.06
C ILE A 30 -12.22 -4.16 -2.99
N MET A 31 -11.02 -4.55 -3.44
CA MET A 31 -9.86 -4.74 -2.58
C MET A 31 -8.78 -3.72 -2.90
N MET A 32 -8.32 -2.97 -1.91
CA MET A 32 -7.17 -2.05 -2.05
C MET A 32 -5.97 -2.57 -1.26
N VAL A 33 -4.79 -2.40 -1.83
CA VAL A 33 -3.50 -2.69 -1.19
C VAL A 33 -2.64 -1.44 -1.26
N ALA A 34 -2.02 -1.07 -0.14
CA ALA A 34 -1.08 0.05 -0.03
C ALA A 34 0.15 -0.39 0.74
N THR A 35 1.33 0.06 0.32
CA THR A 35 2.61 -0.20 1.00
C THR A 35 2.98 0.96 1.92
N ALA A 36 3.56 0.65 3.06
CA ALA A 36 4.26 1.62 3.92
C ALA A 36 5.66 1.10 4.29
N MET A 37 6.58 2.03 4.52
CA MET A 37 8.02 1.78 4.68
C MET A 37 8.42 1.40 6.11
N ASN A 38 7.53 1.57 7.07
CA ASN A 38 7.75 1.20 8.47
C ASN A 38 6.42 1.05 9.22
N GLU A 39 6.45 0.40 10.37
CA GLU A 39 5.27 0.10 11.21
C GLU A 39 4.48 1.36 11.60
N ARG A 40 5.19 2.43 11.95
CA ARG A 40 4.55 3.70 12.31
C ARG A 40 3.78 4.30 11.13
N GLN A 41 4.32 4.20 9.93
CA GLN A 41 3.64 4.65 8.72
C GLN A 41 2.45 3.75 8.40
N VAL A 42 2.54 2.42 8.57
CA VAL A 42 1.41 1.50 8.39
C VAL A 42 0.22 1.94 9.27
N ILE A 43 0.47 2.15 10.57
CA ILE A 43 -0.57 2.58 11.52
C ILE A 43 -1.10 3.97 11.14
N GLY A 44 -0.21 4.91 10.81
CA GLY A 44 -0.61 6.28 10.43
C GLY A 44 -1.45 6.33 9.15
N VAL A 45 -1.12 5.52 8.15
CA VAL A 45 -1.92 5.38 6.93
C VAL A 45 -3.30 4.83 7.26
N ALA A 46 -3.39 3.80 8.11
CA ALA A 46 -4.67 3.23 8.54
C ALA A 46 -5.56 4.25 9.25
N GLU A 47 -5.01 4.96 10.24
CA GLU A 47 -5.74 5.99 10.98
C GLU A 47 -6.23 7.12 10.07
N GLU A 48 -5.40 7.60 9.14
CA GLU A 48 -5.79 8.69 8.25
C GLU A 48 -6.82 8.23 7.22
N VAL A 49 -6.71 7.01 6.69
CA VAL A 49 -7.72 6.39 5.82
C VAL A 49 -9.06 6.29 6.55
N GLU A 50 -9.08 5.75 7.76
CA GLU A 50 -10.30 5.62 8.55
C GLU A 50 -10.93 6.97 8.85
N LYS A 51 -10.12 7.94 9.27
CA LYS A 51 -10.56 9.31 9.57
C LYS A 51 -11.19 9.96 8.33
N ASP A 52 -10.55 9.88 7.17
CA ASP A 52 -11.08 10.49 5.94
C ASP A 52 -12.34 9.79 5.44
N VAL A 53 -12.38 8.46 5.47
CA VAL A 53 -13.59 7.69 5.12
C VAL A 53 -14.73 8.05 6.07
N TYR A 54 -14.47 8.14 7.38
CA TYR A 54 -15.46 8.55 8.36
C TYR A 54 -15.99 9.96 8.07
N LEU A 55 -15.11 10.95 7.90
CA LEU A 55 -15.52 12.35 7.72
C LEU A 55 -16.19 12.60 6.35
N LYS A 56 -15.76 11.92 5.29
CA LYS A 56 -16.17 12.23 3.90
C LYS A 56 -17.19 11.25 3.33
N CYS A 57 -17.40 10.09 3.95
CA CYS A 57 -18.33 9.06 3.48
C CYS A 57 -19.49 8.81 4.46
N GLY A 58 -19.93 9.85 5.17
CA GLY A 58 -21.14 9.78 5.99
C GLY A 58 -20.96 9.02 7.31
N HIS A 59 -19.82 9.18 7.98
CA HIS A 59 -19.49 8.52 9.25
C HIS A 59 -19.36 7.01 9.13
N LEU A 60 -18.93 6.54 7.95
CA LEU A 60 -18.68 5.13 7.71
C LEU A 60 -17.45 4.66 8.50
N SER A 61 -17.68 3.76 9.45
CA SER A 61 -16.62 3.09 10.24
C SER A 61 -16.37 1.68 9.73
N PRO A 62 -15.14 1.16 9.85
CA PRO A 62 -14.86 -0.23 9.53
C PRO A 62 -15.64 -1.15 10.47
N ARG A 63 -16.09 -2.30 9.94
CA ARG A 63 -16.71 -3.40 10.69
C ARG A 63 -15.70 -4.09 11.59
N SER A 64 -14.47 -4.24 11.11
CA SER A 64 -13.35 -4.75 11.89
C SER A 64 -12.04 -4.07 11.50
N ARG A 65 -11.11 -4.05 12.45
CA ARG A 65 -9.73 -3.59 12.30
C ARG A 65 -8.84 -4.68 12.86
N GLU A 66 -7.88 -5.14 12.07
CA GLU A 66 -6.92 -6.17 12.48
C GLU A 66 -5.49 -5.71 12.24
N GLY A 67 -4.56 -6.15 13.08
CA GLY A 67 -3.11 -5.94 12.89
C GLY A 67 -2.58 -4.54 13.23
N VAL A 68 -3.39 -3.69 13.88
CA VAL A 68 -3.02 -2.31 14.25
C VAL A 68 -1.92 -2.28 15.31
N ASP A 69 -1.92 -3.25 16.23
CA ASP A 69 -0.95 -3.28 17.33
C ASP A 69 0.46 -3.66 16.85
N GLU A 70 0.56 -4.51 15.83
CA GLU A 70 1.82 -4.95 15.24
C GLU A 70 2.37 -3.98 14.19
N GLY A 71 1.50 -3.26 13.48
CA GLY A 71 1.90 -2.32 12.42
C GLY A 71 2.59 -2.98 11.22
N GLN A 72 2.63 -4.31 11.14
CA GLN A 72 3.20 -5.03 10.00
C GLN A 72 2.19 -5.18 8.86
N TRP A 73 0.92 -5.32 9.20
CA TRP A 73 -0.18 -5.46 8.25
C TRP A 73 -1.47 -5.06 8.93
N VAL A 74 -2.04 -3.93 8.52
CA VAL A 74 -3.37 -3.52 8.96
C VAL A 74 -4.42 -3.89 7.92
N LEU A 75 -5.50 -4.52 8.37
CA LEU A 75 -6.70 -4.79 7.58
C LEU A 75 -7.85 -3.94 8.10
N LEU A 76 -8.49 -3.19 7.20
CA LEU A 76 -9.72 -2.44 7.45
C LEU A 76 -10.85 -3.04 6.61
N ASP A 77 -11.82 -3.66 7.28
CA ASP A 77 -12.97 -4.29 6.62
C ASP A 77 -14.19 -3.37 6.69
N TYR A 78 -14.73 -2.95 5.54
CA TYR A 78 -15.99 -2.20 5.46
C TYR A 78 -17.14 -3.05 4.89
N GLY A 79 -16.89 -4.32 4.58
CA GLY A 79 -17.79 -5.23 3.88
C GLY A 79 -17.67 -5.14 2.37
N ASP A 80 -18.22 -4.05 1.83
CA ASP A 80 -18.29 -3.83 0.38
C ASP A 80 -16.91 -3.53 -0.21
N PHE A 81 -15.97 -3.07 0.64
CA PHE A 81 -14.57 -2.94 0.28
C PHE A 81 -13.66 -3.26 1.47
N ILE A 82 -12.45 -3.74 1.16
CA ILE A 82 -11.42 -4.07 2.14
C ILE A 82 -10.12 -3.37 1.76
N ILE A 83 -9.41 -2.87 2.77
CA ILE A 83 -8.15 -2.15 2.60
C ILE A 83 -7.04 -2.88 3.37
N HIS A 84 -5.99 -3.25 2.65
CA HIS A 84 -4.76 -3.83 3.18
C HIS A 84 -3.67 -2.76 3.17
N ILE A 85 -3.12 -2.46 4.34
CA ILE A 85 -1.98 -1.54 4.48
C ILE A 85 -0.84 -2.37 5.03
N MET A 86 0.18 -2.59 4.21
CA MET A 86 1.21 -3.57 4.48
C MET A 86 2.57 -2.89 4.63
N HIS A 87 3.36 -3.37 5.58
CA HIS A 87 4.80 -3.12 5.53
C HIS A 87 5.39 -3.70 4.24
N GLN A 88 6.39 -3.03 3.66
CA GLN A 88 7.01 -3.46 2.40
C GLN A 88 7.44 -4.95 2.42
N ASP A 89 8.06 -5.40 3.52
CA ASP A 89 8.54 -6.77 3.67
C ASP A 89 7.37 -7.76 3.72
N ALA A 90 6.26 -7.38 4.37
CA ALA A 90 5.06 -8.20 4.42
C ALA A 90 4.42 -8.32 3.03
N ARG A 91 4.35 -7.21 2.28
CA ARG A 91 3.81 -7.20 0.92
C ARG A 91 4.64 -8.08 0.00
N GLU A 92 5.98 -8.01 0.08
CA GLU A 92 6.87 -8.85 -0.72
C GLU A 92 6.76 -10.34 -0.36
N TYR A 93 6.58 -10.66 0.92
CA TYR A 93 6.44 -12.03 1.40
C TYR A 93 5.10 -12.66 0.98
N TYR A 94 3.98 -11.97 1.23
CA TYR A 94 2.65 -12.52 1.01
C TYR A 94 2.17 -12.38 -0.46
N ARG A 95 2.57 -11.33 -1.17
CA ARG A 95 2.23 -11.05 -2.58
C ARG A 95 0.75 -11.28 -2.89
N LEU A 96 -0.14 -10.71 -2.08
CA LEU A 96 -1.59 -10.92 -2.13
C LEU A 96 -2.19 -10.54 -3.48
N GLU A 97 -1.58 -9.59 -4.19
CA GLU A 97 -1.99 -9.13 -5.52
C GLU A 97 -1.98 -10.26 -6.55
N ARG A 98 -1.23 -11.35 -6.30
CA ARG A 98 -1.30 -12.56 -7.13
C ARG A 98 -2.68 -13.22 -7.11
N LEU A 99 -3.44 -13.07 -6.03
CA LEU A 99 -4.80 -13.60 -5.91
C LEU A 99 -5.79 -12.83 -6.79
N TRP A 100 -5.51 -11.55 -7.04
CA TRP A 100 -6.42 -10.61 -7.71
C TRP A 100 -5.89 -10.11 -9.06
N ARG A 101 -4.82 -10.71 -9.57
CA ARG A 101 -4.15 -10.25 -10.81
C ARG A 101 -5.07 -10.27 -12.03
N ASP A 102 -6.02 -11.19 -12.05
CA ASP A 102 -6.99 -11.33 -13.15
C ASP A 102 -8.22 -10.40 -12.99
N CYS A 103 -8.30 -9.65 -11.88
CA CYS A 103 -9.35 -8.68 -11.64
C CYS A 103 -9.08 -7.36 -12.38
N PRO A 104 -10.13 -6.67 -12.85
CA PRO A 104 -10.00 -5.31 -13.35
C PRO A 104 -9.41 -4.38 -12.29
N VAL A 105 -8.43 -3.56 -12.69
CA VAL A 105 -7.86 -2.53 -11.83
C VAL A 105 -8.82 -1.33 -11.78
N VAL A 106 -9.06 -0.81 -10.58
CA VAL A 106 -9.88 0.39 -10.36
C VAL A 106 -8.99 1.62 -10.47
N GLU A 107 -9.34 2.56 -11.35
CA GLU A 107 -8.60 3.83 -11.47
C GLU A 107 -8.69 4.68 -10.20
N LEU A 108 -7.53 5.03 -9.64
CA LEU A 108 -7.40 5.82 -8.41
C LEU A 108 -6.88 7.24 -8.72
N PRO A 109 -7.44 8.29 -8.09
CA PRO A 109 -6.98 9.66 -8.27
C PRO A 109 -5.79 9.98 -7.34
N LEU A 110 -4.64 9.39 -7.61
CA LEU A 110 -3.40 9.60 -6.83
C LEU A 110 -2.71 10.89 -7.31
N GLU A 111 -2.35 11.77 -6.37
CA GLU A 111 -1.61 13.00 -6.70
C GLU A 111 -0.09 12.78 -6.61
N HIS A 112 0.35 11.87 -5.74
CA HIS A 112 1.76 11.60 -5.48
C HIS A 112 2.05 10.09 -5.46
N PRO A 113 1.93 9.39 -6.61
CA PRO A 113 2.15 7.95 -6.66
C PRO A 113 3.60 7.60 -6.33
N GLU A 114 3.85 7.20 -5.09
CA GLU A 114 5.13 6.64 -4.66
C GLU A 114 5.18 5.17 -5.11
N THR A 115 6.34 4.72 -5.59
CA THR A 115 6.56 3.32 -5.98
C THR A 115 7.78 2.79 -5.25
N THR A 116 7.71 1.57 -4.70
CA THR A 116 8.85 0.99 -3.96
C THR A 116 10.01 0.54 -4.86
N GLY A 117 9.82 0.53 -6.17
CA GLY A 117 10.82 0.10 -7.16
C GLY A 117 11.52 1.25 -7.88
N ASP A 118 12.44 1.98 -7.23
CA ASP A 118 13.50 2.74 -7.94
C ASP A 118 14.77 3.08 -7.12
N GLU A 119 14.98 2.54 -5.91
CA GLU A 119 16.15 2.92 -5.08
C GLU A 119 17.37 1.96 -5.17
N SER A 120 17.37 0.99 -6.08
CA SER A 120 18.48 0.01 -6.21
C SER A 120 19.35 0.15 -7.46
N ALA A 121 19.19 1.21 -8.25
CA ALA A 121 19.95 1.41 -9.49
C ALA A 121 21.06 2.47 -9.43
N ASP A 122 21.38 3.06 -8.27
CA ASP A 122 22.51 3.99 -8.15
C ASP A 122 23.37 3.73 -6.90
N ASN A 123 24.20 2.69 -6.96
CA ASN A 123 25.57 2.79 -6.41
C ASN A 123 26.45 1.70 -7.05
N GLY A 124 26.79 1.90 -8.32
CA GLY A 124 27.66 1.01 -9.09
C GLY A 124 28.86 1.76 -9.66
N SER A 125 30.00 1.65 -8.96
CA SER A 125 31.34 1.54 -9.53
C SER A 125 32.06 2.81 -10.03
N ASP A 126 32.70 3.54 -9.12
CA ASP A 126 34.10 3.98 -9.33
C ASP A 126 34.97 2.90 -8.67
N GLY A 127 35.52 1.92 -9.39
CA GLY A 127 36.54 2.12 -10.40
C GLY A 127 37.91 2.07 -9.72
N ASP A 128 38.36 0.87 -9.33
CA ASP A 128 39.76 0.57 -8.99
C ASP A 128 40.65 1.02 -10.15
N ASP A 129 41.45 2.09 -9.96
CA ASP A 129 42.62 2.37 -10.79
C ASP A 129 43.87 2.00 -9.98
N ALA A 130 44.34 0.78 -10.24
CA ALA A 130 45.64 0.31 -9.82
C ALA A 130 46.66 0.62 -10.93
N GLY A 131 47.63 1.47 -10.59
CA GLY A 131 48.87 1.68 -11.34
C GLY A 131 49.62 2.83 -10.65
N GLU A 132 50.93 2.83 -10.43
CA GLU A 132 52.00 1.91 -10.78
C GLU A 132 53.15 2.41 -9.88
N ALA A 133 53.80 1.51 -9.15
CA ALA A 133 54.99 1.87 -8.38
C ALA A 133 56.18 1.79 -9.33
N ASP A 134 56.84 2.91 -9.61
CA ASP A 134 58.18 2.91 -10.18
C ASP A 134 59.04 4.05 -9.60
N GLU A 135 60.29 3.67 -9.32
CA GLU A 135 61.52 4.39 -8.92
C GLU A 135 61.69 4.91 -7.48
#